data_AF-A0A1B9Y8Q6-F1
#
_entry.id   AF-A0A1B9Y8Q6-F1
#
_cell.length_a   1.000
_cell.length_b   1.000
_cell.length_c   1.000
_cell.angle_alpha   90.00
_cell.angle_beta   90.00
_cell.angle_gamma   90.00
#
_symmetry.space_group_name_H-M   'P 1'
#
loop_
_entity.id
_entity.type
_entity.pdbx_description
1 polymer ?
#
loop_
_entity_poly.entity_id
_entity_poly.type
_entity_poly.pdbx_seq_one_letter_code
_entity_poly.pdbx_strand_id
1 'polypeptide(L)'
;MLTIYNVTKIREKLFSTIRDNVIFELGLFIGRLGTDKLFFVIPDLCDDLHLPSDLLGINPGKYDSTREDNNLLAALGPFTNQVRKSLKEYSYSNIIDLKDEKLEIKRIAIEQKRFWQYTLSSELIKDRLVNINQKYNELAKDLVFVKSKTLNVIDYLSSQADRHEDYLKLIQMFRRAFDDLIKSYGGTDSELSIFDMKSAINKMEYICIKFFEWELENRSLTPPDSLKELQQLQKGWTKIIVNGINQLPIIINEQVKDNLISDNDVIIIDLKIGSIPNFEQIQNLMNKFMQQIRNGEIFD
;
A
#
# COMPACT_ATOMS: atom_id res chain seq x y z
N MET A 1 -36.40 -22.48 -18.09
CA MET A 1 -35.91 -21.91 -19.36
C MET A 1 -36.68 -20.61 -19.60
N LEU A 2 -36.12 -19.46 -19.22
CA LEU A 2 -36.71 -18.15 -19.49
C LEU A 2 -36.25 -17.73 -20.89
N THR A 3 -37.11 -17.87 -21.89
CA THR A 3 -36.83 -17.38 -23.25
C THR A 3 -36.82 -15.84 -23.24
N ILE A 4 -35.69 -15.24 -23.63
CA ILE A 4 -35.47 -13.78 -23.69
C ILE A 4 -36.24 -13.08 -24.82
N TYR A 5 -36.86 -13.87 -25.72
CA TYR A 5 -37.57 -13.40 -26.90
C TYR A 5 -39.03 -13.86 -26.91
N ASN A 6 -39.88 -13.04 -27.54
CA ASN A 6 -41.24 -13.33 -27.99
C ASN A 6 -41.27 -13.25 -29.52
N VAL A 7 -42.33 -13.79 -30.14
CA VAL A 7 -42.57 -13.63 -31.59
C VAL A 7 -43.64 -12.57 -31.78
N THR A 8 -43.32 -11.46 -32.46
CA THR A 8 -44.27 -10.39 -32.78
C THR A 8 -44.48 -10.30 -34.29
N LYS A 9 -45.74 -10.15 -34.73
CA LYS A 9 -46.09 -9.95 -36.14
C LYS A 9 -46.23 -8.46 -36.44
N ILE A 10 -45.33 -7.89 -37.25
CA ILE A 10 -45.41 -6.49 -37.73
C ILE A 10 -45.50 -6.51 -39.26
N ARG A 11 -46.57 -5.93 -39.83
CA ARG A 11 -46.80 -5.86 -41.29
C ARG A 11 -46.57 -7.20 -41.99
N GLU A 12 -47.19 -8.25 -41.46
CA GLU A 12 -47.14 -9.64 -41.96
C GLU A 12 -45.81 -10.39 -41.84
N LYS A 13 -44.74 -9.77 -41.32
CA LYS A 13 -43.49 -10.45 -40.96
C LYS A 13 -43.43 -10.76 -39.47
N LEU A 14 -42.91 -11.95 -39.15
CA LEU A 14 -42.64 -12.38 -37.77
C LEU A 14 -41.23 -11.94 -37.38
N PHE A 15 -41.11 -11.27 -36.24
CA PHE A 15 -39.84 -10.84 -35.66
C PHE A 15 -39.65 -11.48 -34.29
N SER A 16 -38.40 -11.84 -33.98
CA SER A 16 -37.99 -12.17 -32.61
C SER A 16 -37.82 -10.85 -31.85
N THR A 17 -38.75 -10.55 -30.94
CA THR A 17 -38.76 -9.31 -30.16
C THR A 17 -38.36 -9.59 -28.72
N ILE A 18 -37.68 -8.63 -28.10
CA ILE A 18 -37.32 -8.73 -26.68
C ILE A 18 -38.58 -8.57 -25.84
N ARG A 19 -38.68 -9.31 -24.73
CA ARG A 19 -39.81 -9.17 -23.80
C ARG A 19 -39.86 -7.77 -23.16
N ASP A 20 -41.07 -7.23 -23.02
CA ASP A 20 -41.30 -5.91 -22.43
C ASP A 20 -40.68 -5.78 -21.02
N ASN A 21 -40.73 -6.83 -20.19
CA ASN A 21 -40.14 -6.82 -18.85
C ASN A 21 -38.61 -6.65 -18.89
N VAL A 22 -37.93 -7.23 -19.89
CA VAL A 22 -36.47 -7.11 -20.03
C VAL A 22 -36.10 -5.68 -20.43
N ILE A 23 -36.88 -5.06 -21.32
CA ILE A 23 -36.69 -3.65 -21.70
C ILE A 23 -36.98 -2.73 -20.51
N PHE A 24 -38.03 -3.01 -19.74
CA PHE A 24 -38.38 -2.23 -18.54
C PHE A 24 -37.31 -2.31 -17.46
N GLU A 25 -36.84 -3.51 -17.11
CA GLU A 25 -35.75 -3.73 -16.14
C GLU A 25 -34.45 -3.06 -16.60
N LEU A 26 -34.11 -3.22 -17.88
CA LEU A 26 -32.96 -2.57 -18.50
C LEU A 26 -33.04 -1.04 -18.39
N GLY A 27 -34.21 -0.46 -18.70
CA GLY A 27 -34.46 0.98 -18.56
C GLY A 27 -34.33 1.46 -17.11
N LEU A 28 -34.85 0.71 -16.14
CA LEU A 28 -34.70 1.03 -14.72
C LEU A 28 -33.24 1.00 -14.27
N PHE A 29 -32.46 0.02 -14.72
CA PHE A 29 -31.05 -0.08 -14.37
C PHE A 29 -30.21 1.01 -15.03
N ILE A 30 -30.47 1.34 -16.30
CA ILE A 30 -29.82 2.48 -16.99
C ILE A 30 -30.09 3.78 -16.21
N GLY A 31 -31.34 4.02 -15.81
CA GLY A 31 -31.70 5.22 -15.05
C GLY A 31 -31.01 5.31 -13.68
N ARG A 32 -30.73 4.18 -13.03
CA ARG A 32 -30.14 4.14 -11.69
C ARG A 32 -28.60 4.07 -11.67
N LEU A 33 -27.99 3.38 -12.63
CA LEU A 33 -26.57 3.03 -12.66
C LEU A 33 -25.79 3.75 -13.78
N GLY A 34 -26.49 4.27 -14.79
CA GLY A 34 -25.88 4.77 -16.02
C GLY A 34 -25.57 3.63 -17.01
N THR A 35 -25.37 4.00 -18.28
CA THR A 35 -25.07 3.06 -19.38
C THR A 35 -23.75 2.32 -19.19
N ASP A 36 -22.76 2.96 -18.55
CA ASP A 36 -21.39 2.45 -18.45
C ASP A 36 -21.23 1.30 -17.44
N LYS A 37 -22.23 1.09 -16.58
CA LYS A 37 -22.23 0.05 -15.52
C LYS A 37 -23.19 -1.09 -15.81
N LEU A 38 -23.74 -1.13 -17.02
CA LEU A 38 -24.74 -2.10 -17.43
C LEU A 38 -24.23 -2.97 -18.57
N PHE A 39 -24.41 -4.29 -18.41
CA PHE A 39 -24.00 -5.30 -19.36
C PHE A 39 -25.18 -6.23 -19.66
N PHE A 40 -25.38 -6.58 -20.92
CA PHE A 40 -26.39 -7.56 -21.33
C PHE A 40 -25.87 -8.41 -22.49
N VAL A 41 -26.49 -9.56 -22.74
CA VAL A 41 -26.08 -10.50 -23.79
C VAL A 41 -27.20 -10.75 -24.80
N ILE A 42 -26.80 -11.01 -26.04
CA ILE A 42 -27.66 -11.46 -27.13
C ILE A 42 -27.05 -12.70 -27.81
N PRO A 43 -27.89 -13.53 -28.46
CA PRO A 43 -27.39 -14.65 -29.27
C PRO A 43 -26.61 -14.15 -30.50
N ASP A 44 -25.53 -14.84 -30.86
CA ASP A 44 -24.66 -14.42 -31.98
C ASP A 44 -25.34 -14.47 -33.34
N LEU A 45 -26.33 -15.36 -33.49
CA LEU A 45 -27.09 -15.62 -34.72
C LEU A 45 -28.51 -15.05 -34.65
N CYS A 46 -28.64 -13.83 -34.17
CA CYS A 46 -29.91 -13.11 -34.11
C CYS A 46 -29.78 -11.76 -34.83
N ASP A 47 -29.56 -11.80 -36.15
CA ASP A 47 -29.42 -10.61 -36.99
C ASP A 47 -30.71 -9.76 -37.07
N ASP A 48 -31.87 -10.39 -36.79
CA ASP A 48 -33.20 -9.76 -36.80
C ASP A 48 -33.70 -9.31 -35.42
N LEU A 49 -32.85 -9.28 -34.38
CA LEU A 49 -33.26 -8.85 -33.04
C LEU A 49 -33.49 -7.32 -33.02
N HIS A 50 -34.76 -6.92 -32.91
CA HIS A 50 -35.12 -5.50 -32.84
C HIS A 50 -34.83 -4.92 -31.44
N LEU A 51 -33.75 -4.14 -31.32
CA LEU A 51 -33.43 -3.35 -30.13
C LEU A 51 -34.01 -1.93 -30.27
N PRO A 52 -34.65 -1.38 -29.22
CA PRO A 52 -34.97 0.05 -29.15
C PRO A 52 -33.77 0.94 -29.48
N SER A 53 -33.99 2.01 -30.24
CA SER A 53 -32.93 2.94 -30.67
C SER A 53 -32.17 3.56 -29.50
N ASP A 54 -32.82 3.71 -28.34
CA ASP A 54 -32.22 4.24 -27.11
C ASP A 54 -31.17 3.30 -26.50
N LEU A 55 -31.14 2.02 -26.92
CA LEU A 55 -30.15 1.03 -26.49
C LEU A 55 -28.94 0.92 -27.44
N LEU A 56 -28.93 1.67 -28.56
CA LEU A 56 -27.82 1.64 -29.53
C LEU A 56 -26.49 2.17 -28.97
N GLY A 57 -26.51 2.85 -27.82
CA GLY A 57 -25.31 3.30 -27.10
C GLY A 57 -24.69 2.24 -26.17
N ILE A 58 -25.35 1.10 -25.98
CA ILE A 58 -24.85 0.01 -25.12
C ILE A 58 -24.50 -1.18 -26.03
N ASN A 59 -23.20 -1.49 -26.15
CA ASN A 59 -22.76 -2.63 -26.96
C ASN A 59 -23.13 -3.95 -26.27
N PRO A 60 -23.99 -4.78 -26.88
CA PRO A 60 -24.36 -6.06 -26.30
C PRO A 60 -23.19 -7.04 -26.31
N GLY A 61 -23.10 -7.82 -25.24
CA GLY A 61 -22.39 -9.09 -25.24
C GLY A 61 -23.00 -10.09 -26.19
N LYS A 62 -22.15 -10.99 -26.67
CA LYS A 62 -22.50 -12.00 -27.66
C LYS A 62 -22.22 -13.39 -27.09
N TYR A 63 -23.13 -14.34 -27.31
CA TYR A 63 -22.97 -15.75 -26.92
C TYR A 63 -23.34 -16.69 -28.06
N ASP A 64 -22.57 -17.77 -28.19
CA ASP A 64 -22.82 -18.81 -29.20
C ASP A 64 -24.05 -19.65 -28.83
N SER A 65 -25.16 -19.34 -29.48
CA SER A 65 -26.44 -20.04 -29.30
C SER A 65 -26.55 -21.36 -30.08
N THR A 66 -25.54 -21.69 -30.89
CA THR A 66 -25.54 -22.84 -31.81
C THR A 66 -24.55 -23.93 -31.44
N ARG A 67 -23.92 -23.83 -30.27
CA ARG A 67 -23.01 -24.87 -29.78
C ARG A 67 -23.69 -26.23 -29.70
N GLU A 68 -23.06 -27.23 -30.30
CA GLU A 68 -23.53 -28.62 -30.29
C GLU A 68 -23.41 -29.28 -28.91
N ASP A 69 -22.46 -28.82 -28.08
CA ASP A 69 -22.19 -29.36 -26.75
C ASP A 69 -23.18 -28.87 -25.66
N ASN A 70 -24.13 -27.99 -26.00
CA ASN A 70 -25.07 -27.33 -25.08
C ASN A 70 -24.40 -26.69 -23.85
N ASN A 71 -23.10 -26.39 -23.93
CA ASN A 71 -22.33 -25.85 -22.80
C ASN A 71 -22.44 -24.32 -22.74
N LEU A 72 -23.46 -23.85 -22.02
CA LEU A 72 -23.71 -22.41 -21.82
C LEU A 72 -22.56 -21.67 -21.14
N LEU A 73 -21.80 -22.34 -20.25
CA LEU A 73 -20.64 -21.73 -19.60
C LEU A 73 -19.55 -21.41 -20.62
N ALA A 74 -19.30 -22.33 -21.55
CA ALA A 74 -18.35 -22.11 -22.65
C ALA A 74 -18.87 -21.04 -23.62
N ALA A 75 -20.17 -21.02 -23.92
CA ALA A 75 -20.80 -20.02 -24.79
C ALA A 75 -20.65 -18.59 -24.27
N LEU A 76 -20.74 -18.39 -22.94
CA LEU A 76 -20.63 -17.09 -22.28
C LEU A 76 -19.20 -16.70 -21.90
N GLY A 77 -18.23 -17.60 -22.07
CA GLY A 77 -16.83 -17.39 -21.69
C GLY A 77 -16.21 -16.09 -22.22
N PRO A 78 -16.33 -15.79 -23.53
CA PRO A 78 -15.80 -14.55 -24.11
C PRO A 78 -16.42 -13.29 -23.49
N PHE A 79 -17.75 -13.24 -23.37
CA PHE A 79 -18.45 -12.10 -22.79
C PHE A 79 -18.15 -11.92 -21.31
N THR A 80 -18.18 -12.99 -20.52
CA THR A 80 -17.84 -12.91 -19.08
C THR A 80 -16.42 -12.42 -18.84
N ASN A 81 -15.47 -12.74 -19.73
CA ASN A 81 -14.13 -12.16 -19.70
C ASN A 81 -14.12 -10.67 -20.02
N GLN A 82 -14.91 -10.21 -20.99
CA GLN A 82 -15.07 -8.78 -21.31
C GLN A 82 -15.65 -8.01 -20.12
N VAL A 83 -16.75 -8.48 -19.54
CA VAL A 83 -17.37 -7.89 -18.33
C VAL A 83 -16.37 -7.85 -17.18
N ARG A 84 -15.64 -8.95 -16.93
CA ARG A 84 -14.60 -8.99 -15.90
C ARG A 84 -13.52 -7.92 -16.14
N LYS A 85 -13.10 -7.72 -17.39
CA LYS A 85 -12.10 -6.71 -17.73
C LYS A 85 -12.64 -5.29 -17.50
N SER A 86 -13.85 -4.99 -17.97
CA SER A 86 -14.49 -3.68 -17.77
C SER A 86 -14.74 -3.37 -16.29
N LEU A 87 -15.17 -4.35 -15.50
CA LEU A 87 -15.33 -4.20 -14.05
C LEU A 87 -13.98 -3.94 -13.38
N LYS A 88 -12.92 -4.67 -13.77
CA LYS A 88 -11.57 -4.41 -13.26
C LYS A 88 -11.09 -3.01 -13.61
N GLU A 89 -11.24 -2.57 -14.87
CA GLU A 89 -10.91 -1.21 -15.33
C GLU A 89 -11.66 -0.13 -14.57
N TYR A 90 -12.96 -0.34 -14.35
CA TYR A 90 -13.78 0.53 -13.51
C TYR A 90 -13.27 0.55 -12.06
N SER A 91 -12.94 -0.60 -11.47
CA SER A 91 -12.30 -0.66 -10.14
C SER A 91 -10.93 0.05 -10.14
N TYR A 92 -10.08 -0.14 -11.15
CA TYR A 92 -8.78 0.56 -11.29
C TYR A 92 -8.94 2.08 -11.27
N SER A 93 -9.99 2.61 -11.93
CA SER A 93 -10.27 4.05 -11.95
C SER A 93 -10.89 4.59 -10.65
N ASN A 94 -11.49 3.73 -9.84
CA ASN A 94 -12.28 4.14 -8.67
C ASN A 94 -11.64 3.82 -7.31
N ILE A 95 -10.52 3.09 -7.26
CA ILE A 95 -9.70 3.03 -6.03
C ILE A 95 -8.95 4.36 -5.89
N ILE A 96 -9.66 5.38 -5.41
CA ILE A 96 -9.13 6.73 -5.14
C ILE A 96 -7.85 6.63 -4.29
N ASP A 97 -7.83 5.67 -3.36
CA ASP A 97 -6.73 5.48 -2.43
C ASP A 97 -5.44 5.01 -3.09
N LEU A 98 -5.49 4.38 -4.26
CA LEU A 98 -4.29 3.90 -4.97
C LEU A 98 -3.98 4.70 -6.24
N LYS A 99 -4.64 5.84 -6.47
CA LYS A 99 -4.53 6.60 -7.73
C LYS A 99 -3.07 6.91 -8.13
N ASP A 100 -2.23 7.27 -7.16
CA ASP A 100 -0.84 7.69 -7.36
C ASP A 100 0.16 6.51 -7.31
N GLU A 101 -0.33 5.28 -7.11
CA GLU A 101 0.53 4.10 -6.98
C GLU A 101 0.91 3.49 -8.33
N LYS A 102 2.02 2.74 -8.33
CA LYS A 102 2.50 1.96 -9.47
C LYS A 102 1.46 0.92 -9.90
N LEU A 103 1.45 0.59 -11.19
CA LEU A 103 0.52 -0.38 -11.78
C LEU A 103 0.58 -1.76 -11.09
N GLU A 104 1.77 -2.19 -10.67
CA GLU A 104 1.99 -3.45 -9.96
C GLU A 104 1.25 -3.50 -8.61
N ILE A 105 1.31 -2.41 -7.82
CA ILE A 105 0.61 -2.25 -6.54
C ILE A 105 -0.91 -2.28 -6.75
N LYS A 106 -1.39 -1.53 -7.77
CA LYS A 106 -2.81 -1.52 -8.16
C LYS A 106 -3.29 -2.92 -8.57
N ARG A 107 -2.46 -3.68 -9.28
CA ARG A 107 -2.78 -5.05 -9.71
C ARG A 107 -2.97 -5.97 -8.51
N ILE A 108 -2.10 -5.91 -7.50
CA ILE A 108 -2.21 -6.74 -6.29
C ILE A 108 -3.52 -6.45 -5.55
N ALA A 109 -3.85 -5.17 -5.36
CA ALA A 109 -5.06 -4.74 -4.65
C ALA A 109 -6.38 -5.14 -5.35
N ILE A 110 -6.35 -5.33 -6.67
CA ILE A 110 -7.54 -5.70 -7.46
C ILE A 110 -7.65 -7.19 -7.70
N GLU A 111 -6.52 -7.88 -7.92
CA GLU A 111 -6.56 -9.33 -8.10
C GLU A 111 -6.90 -10.06 -6.82
N GLN A 112 -6.56 -9.47 -5.66
CA GLN A 112 -6.85 -10.01 -4.32
C GLN A 112 -6.63 -11.52 -4.21
N LYS A 113 -5.49 -11.98 -4.76
CA LYS A 113 -5.06 -13.38 -4.65
C LYS A 113 -4.91 -13.77 -3.18
N ARG A 114 -4.71 -15.07 -2.93
CA ARG A 114 -4.43 -15.56 -1.57
C ARG A 114 -3.32 -14.70 -0.94
N PHE A 115 -3.55 -14.25 0.30
CA PHE A 115 -2.60 -13.41 1.03
C PHE A 115 -2.26 -12.05 0.36
N TRP A 116 -3.18 -11.49 -0.44
CA TRP A 116 -2.94 -10.23 -1.13
C TRP A 116 -2.60 -9.07 -0.19
N GLN A 117 -3.15 -9.02 1.03
CA GLN A 117 -2.87 -7.94 1.98
C GLN A 117 -1.38 -7.87 2.33
N TYR A 118 -0.76 -9.03 2.55
CA TYR A 118 0.66 -9.17 2.84
C TYR A 118 1.53 -8.82 1.63
N THR A 119 1.11 -9.26 0.44
CA THR A 119 1.81 -8.95 -0.80
C THR A 119 1.74 -7.44 -1.09
N LEU A 120 0.58 -6.83 -0.86
CA LEU A 120 0.34 -5.40 -1.06
C LEU A 120 1.17 -4.57 -0.10
N SER A 121 1.15 -4.89 1.20
CA SER A 121 1.93 -4.17 2.21
C SER A 121 3.43 -4.30 1.96
N SER A 122 3.90 -5.50 1.59
CA SER A 122 5.30 -5.76 1.22
C SER A 122 5.76 -4.87 0.06
N GLU A 123 4.98 -4.79 -1.03
CA GLU A 123 5.33 -3.96 -2.19
C GLU A 123 5.23 -2.45 -1.89
N LEU A 124 4.23 -2.02 -1.13
CA LEU A 124 4.11 -0.63 -0.68
C LEU A 124 5.32 -0.22 0.19
N ILE A 125 5.71 -1.05 1.17
CA ILE A 125 6.86 -0.77 2.03
C ILE A 125 8.15 -0.67 1.20
N LYS A 126 8.39 -1.62 0.29
CA LYS A 126 9.55 -1.58 -0.61
C LYS A 126 9.61 -0.28 -1.39
N ASP A 127 8.48 0.11 -1.98
CA ASP A 127 8.37 1.33 -2.78
C ASP A 127 8.74 2.58 -1.99
N ARG A 128 8.17 2.74 -0.78
CA ARG A 128 8.45 3.90 0.09
C ARG A 128 9.90 3.98 0.55
N LEU A 129 10.55 2.84 0.78
CA LEU A 129 11.92 2.82 1.29
C LEU A 129 12.99 3.10 0.23
N VAL A 130 12.68 3.04 -1.07
CA VAL A 130 13.67 3.25 -2.15
C VAL A 130 14.42 4.58 -1.97
N ASN A 131 13.69 5.70 -1.90
CA ASN A 131 14.29 7.03 -1.80
C ASN A 131 15.00 7.24 -0.46
N ILE A 132 14.47 6.67 0.62
CA ILE A 132 15.06 6.75 1.96
C ILE A 132 16.39 6.01 2.00
N ASN A 133 16.45 4.81 1.43
CA ASN A 133 17.67 4.03 1.34
C ASN A 133 18.74 4.75 0.52
N GLN A 134 18.36 5.38 -0.60
CA GLN A 134 19.27 6.19 -1.39
C GLN A 134 19.85 7.35 -0.57
N LYS A 135 19.00 8.11 0.16
CA LYS A 135 19.44 9.19 1.05
C LYS A 135 20.46 8.72 2.09
N TYR A 136 20.22 7.58 2.75
CA TYR A 136 21.19 7.01 3.69
C TYR A 136 22.49 6.55 3.02
N ASN A 137 22.44 6.06 1.78
CA ASN A 137 23.63 5.67 1.04
C ASN A 137 24.47 6.88 0.63
N GLU A 138 23.84 7.97 0.21
CA GLU A 138 24.51 9.25 -0.05
C GLU A 138 25.14 9.81 1.22
N LEU A 139 24.40 9.75 2.34
CA LEU A 139 24.90 10.19 3.65
C LEU A 139 26.09 9.36 4.16
N ALA A 140 26.14 8.07 3.85
CA ALA A 140 27.27 7.19 4.20
C ALA A 140 28.51 7.44 3.32
N LYS A 141 28.33 8.03 2.14
CA LYS A 141 29.41 8.41 1.21
C LYS A 141 29.84 9.87 1.36
N ASP A 142 29.36 10.54 2.39
CA ASP A 142 29.58 11.98 2.65
C ASP A 142 29.17 12.88 1.45
N LEU A 143 28.17 12.44 0.67
CA LEU A 143 27.62 13.18 -0.47
C LEU A 143 26.48 14.12 -0.10
N VAL A 144 26.19 14.26 1.20
CA VAL A 144 25.12 15.11 1.72
C VAL A 144 25.73 16.31 2.43
N PHE A 145 25.50 17.50 1.88
CA PHE A 145 25.88 18.74 2.54
C PHE A 145 24.94 19.06 3.70
N VAL A 146 25.51 19.41 4.85
CA VAL A 146 24.76 19.89 6.00
C VAL A 146 25.47 21.12 6.56
N LYS A 147 24.72 22.21 6.77
CA LYS A 147 25.28 23.44 7.33
C LYS A 147 25.67 23.20 8.79
N SER A 148 26.94 23.43 9.11
CA SER A 148 27.45 23.30 10.47
C SER A 148 26.88 24.37 11.40
N LYS A 149 26.54 23.98 12.63
CA LYS A 149 26.14 24.85 13.74
C LYS A 149 26.99 24.54 14.97
N THR A 150 27.82 25.49 15.39
CA THR A 150 28.60 25.38 16.62
C THR A 150 27.74 25.71 17.83
N LEU A 151 27.85 24.91 18.88
CA LEU A 151 27.18 25.12 20.16
C LEU A 151 28.23 25.13 21.28
N ASN A 152 27.97 25.88 22.36
CA ASN A 152 28.73 25.72 23.59
C ASN A 152 28.36 24.38 24.27
N VAL A 153 29.10 24.00 25.31
CA VAL A 153 28.90 22.72 26.02
C VAL A 153 27.48 22.55 26.54
N ILE A 154 26.92 23.58 27.18
CA ILE A 154 25.60 23.51 27.82
C ILE A 154 24.50 23.34 26.76
N ASP A 155 24.53 24.17 25.72
CA ASP A 155 23.56 24.14 24.63
C ASP A 155 23.66 22.83 23.85
N TYR A 156 24.87 22.30 23.64
CA TYR A 156 25.07 21.02 22.99
C TYR A 156 24.45 19.89 23.81
N LEU A 157 24.73 19.83 25.11
CA LEU A 157 24.19 18.78 26.00
C LEU A 157 22.66 18.85 26.11
N SER A 158 22.09 20.06 26.25
CA SER A 158 20.63 20.25 26.24
C SER A 158 20.03 19.74 24.93
N SER A 159 20.63 20.12 23.80
CA SER A 159 20.16 19.71 22.48
C SER A 159 20.30 18.20 22.25
N GLN A 160 21.28 17.54 22.86
CA GLN A 160 21.42 16.08 22.84
C GLN A 160 20.32 15.38 23.66
N ALA A 161 19.95 15.94 24.81
CA ALA A 161 18.84 15.41 25.62
C ALA A 161 17.51 15.49 24.86
N ASP A 162 17.19 16.65 24.28
CA ASP A 162 15.97 16.86 23.48
C ASP A 162 15.91 15.87 22.30
N ARG A 163 17.03 15.70 21.58
CA ARG A 163 17.12 14.76 20.45
C ARG A 163 16.92 13.31 20.87
N HIS A 164 17.39 12.92 22.05
CA HIS A 164 17.15 11.57 22.56
C HIS A 164 15.66 11.34 22.81
N GLU A 165 14.97 12.33 23.39
CA GLU A 165 13.52 12.27 23.59
C GLU A 165 12.77 12.16 22.25
N ASP A 166 13.16 12.96 21.25
CA ASP A 166 12.56 12.92 19.92
C ASP A 166 12.79 11.58 19.22
N TYR A 167 13.99 11.02 19.34
CA TYR A 167 14.29 9.68 18.83
C TYR A 167 13.37 8.60 19.45
N LEU A 168 13.13 8.66 20.77
CA LEU A 168 12.21 7.75 21.45
C LEU A 168 10.76 7.96 21.00
N LYS A 169 10.32 9.20 20.80
CA LYS A 169 8.99 9.52 20.25
C LYS A 169 8.83 8.92 18.86
N LEU A 170 9.83 9.05 17.99
CA LEU A 170 9.80 8.47 16.64
C LEU A 170 9.69 6.93 16.69
N ILE A 171 10.41 6.27 17.60
CA ILE A 171 10.27 4.81 17.80
C ILE A 171 8.83 4.45 18.24
N GLN A 172 8.26 5.19 19.18
CA GLN A 172 6.90 4.94 19.65
C GLN A 172 5.87 5.17 18.53
N MET A 173 6.04 6.22 17.73
CA MET A 173 5.22 6.49 16.56
C MET A 173 5.33 5.35 15.54
N PHE A 174 6.54 4.84 15.30
CA PHE A 174 6.76 3.72 14.39
C PHE A 174 6.02 2.48 14.88
N ARG A 175 6.14 2.15 16.18
CA ARG A 175 5.44 1.02 16.78
C ARG A 175 3.92 1.12 16.57
N ARG A 176 3.33 2.29 16.80
CA ARG A 176 1.89 2.51 16.57
C ARG A 176 1.51 2.32 15.10
N ALA A 177 2.31 2.86 14.18
CA ALA A 177 2.07 2.68 12.75
C ALA A 177 2.19 1.21 12.31
N PHE A 178 3.12 0.47 12.91
CA PHE A 178 3.26 -0.97 12.69
C PHE A 178 2.07 -1.76 13.26
N ASP A 179 1.59 -1.40 14.45
CA ASP A 179 0.38 -2.00 15.04
C ASP A 179 -0.87 -1.71 14.18
N ASP A 180 -0.99 -0.49 13.63
CA ASP A 180 -2.05 -0.12 12.68
C ASP A 180 -1.99 -0.98 11.41
N LEU A 181 -0.78 -1.22 10.88
CA LEU A 181 -0.58 -2.11 9.74
C LEU A 181 -1.03 -3.55 10.07
N ILE A 182 -0.66 -4.10 11.24
CA ILE A 182 -1.10 -5.44 11.64
C ILE A 182 -2.63 -5.52 11.73
N LYS A 183 -3.28 -4.51 12.31
CA LYS A 183 -4.74 -4.46 12.42
C LYS A 183 -5.43 -4.42 11.05
N SER A 184 -4.84 -3.73 10.07
CA SER A 184 -5.41 -3.60 8.73
C SER A 184 -5.56 -4.94 8.00
N TYR A 185 -4.79 -5.98 8.38
CA TYR A 185 -4.91 -7.32 7.82
C TYR A 185 -6.20 -8.07 8.24
N GLY A 186 -6.82 -7.65 9.35
CA GLY A 186 -8.04 -8.29 9.89
C GLY A 186 -9.36 -7.71 9.37
N GLY A 187 -9.33 -6.72 8.48
CA GLY A 187 -10.53 -6.08 7.94
C GLY A 187 -11.36 -7.01 7.06
N THR A 188 -12.68 -7.03 7.25
CA THR A 188 -13.63 -7.78 6.40
C THR A 188 -14.00 -7.03 5.13
N ASP A 189 -13.85 -5.70 5.11
CA ASP A 189 -14.02 -4.85 3.93
C ASP A 189 -12.67 -4.62 3.24
N SER A 190 -12.55 -5.07 2.00
CA SER A 190 -11.32 -4.97 1.23
C SER A 190 -10.92 -3.53 0.89
N GLU A 191 -11.87 -2.62 0.64
CA GLU A 191 -11.54 -1.22 0.32
C GLU A 191 -11.02 -0.50 1.57
N LEU A 192 -11.69 -0.69 2.71
CA LEU A 192 -11.25 -0.15 3.98
C LEU A 192 -9.87 -0.69 4.39
N SER A 193 -9.63 -1.99 4.18
CA SER A 193 -8.34 -2.63 4.45
C SER A 193 -7.20 -2.06 3.58
N ILE A 194 -7.45 -1.75 2.30
CA ILE A 194 -6.47 -1.09 1.41
C ILE A 194 -6.10 0.29 1.94
N PHE A 195 -7.10 1.10 2.29
CA PHE A 195 -6.89 2.44 2.83
C PHE A 195 -6.06 2.39 4.13
N ASP A 196 -6.45 1.53 5.07
CA ASP A 196 -5.78 1.40 6.37
C ASP A 196 -4.33 0.93 6.22
N MET A 197 -4.08 -0.07 5.36
CA MET A 197 -2.72 -0.52 5.02
C MET A 197 -1.87 0.62 4.47
N LYS A 198 -2.37 1.32 3.45
CA LYS A 198 -1.65 2.43 2.82
C LYS A 198 -1.39 3.56 3.81
N SER A 199 -2.38 3.91 4.63
CA SER A 199 -2.27 4.94 5.67
C SER A 199 -1.18 4.59 6.67
N ALA A 200 -1.17 3.36 7.19
CA ALA A 200 -0.14 2.89 8.11
C ALA A 200 1.26 2.93 7.48
N ILE A 201 1.41 2.49 6.23
CA ILE A 201 2.71 2.46 5.53
C ILE A 201 3.20 3.88 5.20
N ASN A 202 2.31 4.79 4.80
CA ASN A 202 2.67 6.19 4.58
C ASN A 202 3.11 6.87 5.89
N LYS A 203 2.51 6.53 7.05
CA LYS A 203 3.00 6.97 8.36
C LYS A 203 4.41 6.42 8.63
N MET A 204 4.67 5.14 8.33
CA MET A 204 6.00 4.54 8.48
C MET A 204 7.04 5.24 7.60
N GLU A 205 6.71 5.56 6.34
CA GLU A 205 7.57 6.34 5.44
C GLU A 205 7.90 7.70 6.04
N TYR A 206 6.89 8.44 6.50
CA TYR A 206 7.08 9.74 7.15
C TYR A 206 8.03 9.63 8.35
N ILE A 207 7.88 8.59 9.17
CA ILE A 207 8.74 8.37 10.34
C ILE A 207 10.18 8.05 9.92
N CYS A 208 10.38 7.24 8.87
CA CYS A 208 11.70 6.98 8.29
C CYS A 208 12.36 8.27 7.75
N ILE A 209 11.58 9.18 7.17
CA ILE A 209 12.08 10.51 6.76
C ILE A 209 12.51 11.31 7.99
N LYS A 210 11.74 11.31 9.08
CA LYS A 210 12.10 11.99 10.33
C LYS A 210 13.33 11.39 11.01
N PHE A 211 13.51 10.07 10.94
CA PHE A 211 14.74 9.42 11.36
C PHE A 211 15.95 9.91 10.54
N PHE A 212 15.80 10.05 9.23
CA PHE A 212 16.88 10.58 8.40
C PHE A 212 17.19 12.05 8.72
N GLU A 213 16.17 12.90 8.89
CA GLU A 213 16.34 14.30 9.30
C GLU A 213 17.07 14.41 10.64
N TRP A 214 16.68 13.59 11.63
CA TRP A 214 17.36 13.51 12.93
C TRP A 214 18.85 13.19 12.78
N GLU A 215 19.21 12.25 11.89
CA GLU A 215 20.61 11.88 11.63
C GLU A 215 21.40 13.04 11.00
N LEU A 216 20.78 13.77 10.07
CA LEU A 216 21.39 14.96 9.47
C LEU A 216 21.60 16.07 10.50
N GLU A 217 20.60 16.33 11.33
CA GLU A 217 20.69 17.33 12.39
C GLU A 217 21.78 16.98 13.39
N ASN A 218 21.91 15.70 13.78
CA ASN A 218 22.97 15.28 14.67
C ASN A 218 24.35 15.53 14.07
N ARG A 219 24.53 15.32 12.76
CA ARG A 219 25.77 15.64 12.03
C ARG A 219 25.99 17.14 11.80
N SER A 220 24.92 17.94 11.79
CA SER A 220 25.01 19.40 11.59
C SER A 220 25.66 20.11 12.78
N LEU A 221 25.54 19.54 13.98
CA LEU A 221 26.12 20.14 15.17
C LEU A 221 27.63 19.97 15.16
N THR A 222 28.36 21.04 15.45
CA THR A 222 29.80 20.95 15.74
C THR A 222 29.94 20.86 17.25
N PRO A 223 30.28 19.68 17.80
CA PRO A 223 30.44 19.51 19.24
C PRO A 223 31.70 20.25 19.73
N PRO A 224 31.71 20.70 21.00
CA PRO A 224 32.95 21.04 21.70
C PRO A 224 33.96 19.88 21.64
N ASP A 225 35.26 20.19 21.72
CA ASP A 225 36.32 19.19 21.56
C ASP A 225 36.17 18.00 22.52
N SER A 226 35.74 18.28 23.75
CA SER A 226 35.47 17.27 24.78
C SER A 226 34.35 16.30 24.39
N LEU A 227 33.37 16.73 23.59
CA LEU A 227 32.17 15.95 23.24
C LEU A 227 32.20 15.39 21.81
N LYS A 228 33.31 15.54 21.07
CA LYS A 228 33.46 14.97 19.71
C LYS A 228 33.26 13.47 19.67
N GLU A 229 33.74 12.74 20.68
CA GLU A 229 33.58 11.29 20.78
C GLU A 229 32.10 10.90 20.88
N LEU A 230 31.33 11.61 21.72
CA LEU A 230 29.90 11.34 21.91
C LEU A 230 29.13 11.41 20.59
N GLN A 231 29.38 12.44 19.78
CA GLN A 231 28.73 12.59 18.48
C GLN A 231 29.06 11.43 17.53
N GLN A 232 30.32 10.96 17.52
CA GLN A 232 30.75 9.86 16.66
C GLN A 232 30.06 8.55 17.04
N LEU A 233 29.92 8.27 18.33
CA LEU A 233 29.28 7.05 18.82
C LEU A 233 27.79 6.97 18.48
N GLN A 234 27.12 8.12 18.31
CA GLN A 234 25.70 8.22 17.96
C GLN A 234 25.40 8.05 16.46
N LYS A 235 26.43 8.04 15.59
CA LYS A 235 26.22 7.90 14.15
C LYS A 235 25.59 6.54 13.82
N GLY A 236 24.61 6.56 12.92
CA GLY A 236 24.02 5.34 12.38
C GLY A 236 22.97 4.67 13.27
N TRP A 237 22.59 5.27 14.40
CA TRP A 237 21.47 4.79 15.23
C TRP A 237 20.19 4.61 14.41
N THR A 238 19.84 5.64 13.64
CA THR A 238 18.63 5.64 12.81
C THR A 238 18.72 4.67 11.64
N LYS A 239 19.93 4.42 11.13
CA LYS A 239 20.17 3.46 10.04
C LYS A 239 19.82 2.04 10.46
N ILE A 240 20.01 1.67 11.73
CA ILE A 240 19.63 0.34 12.24
C ILE A 240 18.12 0.16 12.25
N ILE A 241 17.38 1.20 12.64
CA ILE A 241 15.92 1.20 12.57
C ILE A 241 15.49 0.98 11.11
N VAL A 242 15.98 1.81 10.19
CA VAL A 242 15.63 1.74 8.76
C VAL A 242 16.03 0.40 8.14
N ASN A 243 17.19 -0.16 8.50
CA ASN A 243 17.60 -1.49 8.06
C ASN A 243 16.65 -2.59 8.57
N GLY A 244 16.17 -2.48 9.81
CA GLY A 244 15.13 -3.36 10.35
C GLY A 244 13.84 -3.27 9.53
N ILE A 245 13.38 -2.06 9.24
CA ILE A 245 12.17 -1.84 8.43
C ILE A 245 12.34 -2.42 7.02
N ASN A 246 13.53 -2.34 6.42
CA ASN A 246 13.85 -2.99 5.15
C ASN A 246 13.76 -4.52 5.18
N GLN A 247 13.79 -5.16 6.35
CA GLN A 247 13.57 -6.60 6.48
C GLN A 247 12.08 -6.96 6.46
N LEU A 248 11.17 -6.03 6.74
CA LEU A 248 9.73 -6.32 6.80
C LEU A 248 9.19 -6.97 5.52
N PRO A 249 9.49 -6.48 4.30
CA PRO A 249 8.98 -7.12 3.09
C PRO A 249 9.47 -8.56 2.92
N ILE A 250 10.69 -8.86 3.39
CA ILE A 250 11.28 -10.21 3.35
C ILE A 250 10.55 -11.10 4.36
N ILE A 251 10.45 -10.65 5.62
CA ILE A 251 9.75 -11.37 6.69
C ILE A 251 8.31 -11.67 6.27
N ILE A 252 7.58 -10.66 5.79
CA ILE A 252 6.19 -10.82 5.34
C ILE A 252 6.13 -11.88 4.24
N ASN A 253 6.90 -11.73 3.16
CA ASN A 253 6.82 -12.66 2.03
C ASN A 253 7.24 -14.09 2.38
N GLU A 254 8.20 -14.27 3.29
CA GLU A 254 8.60 -15.61 3.76
C GLU A 254 7.51 -16.29 4.56
N GLN A 255 6.77 -15.54 5.38
CA GLN A 255 5.67 -16.06 6.19
C GLN A 255 4.42 -16.42 5.39
N VAL A 256 4.30 -15.97 4.12
CA VAL A 256 3.10 -16.21 3.30
C VAL A 256 3.36 -16.93 1.98
N LYS A 257 4.46 -17.70 1.90
CA LYS A 257 4.72 -18.55 0.74
C LYS A 257 3.58 -19.55 0.53
N ASP A 258 2.99 -19.52 -0.66
CA ASP A 258 1.72 -20.14 -1.07
C ASP A 258 1.48 -21.61 -0.68
N ASN A 259 2.54 -22.38 -0.38
CA ASN A 259 2.48 -23.84 -0.28
C ASN A 259 2.43 -24.41 1.15
N LEU A 260 2.48 -23.58 2.20
CA LEU A 260 2.73 -24.08 3.57
C LEU A 260 1.67 -23.73 4.63
N ILE A 261 0.63 -22.98 4.27
CA ILE A 261 -0.29 -22.38 5.24
C ILE A 261 -1.69 -22.93 5.03
N SER A 262 -2.25 -23.52 6.08
CA SER A 262 -3.63 -23.98 6.20
C SER A 262 -4.52 -22.87 6.79
N ASP A 263 -5.84 -22.98 6.66
CA ASP A 263 -6.77 -21.92 7.10
C ASP A 263 -6.77 -21.65 8.62
N ASN A 264 -6.19 -22.54 9.43
CA ASN A 264 -6.06 -22.40 10.88
C ASN A 264 -4.68 -21.94 11.36
N ASP A 265 -3.73 -21.72 10.45
CA ASP A 265 -2.37 -21.36 10.83
C ASP A 265 -2.28 -19.89 11.23
N VAL A 266 -1.60 -19.62 12.34
CA VAL A 266 -1.38 -18.25 12.82
C VAL A 266 -0.11 -17.71 12.19
N ILE A 267 -0.24 -16.66 11.39
CA ILE A 267 0.90 -15.93 10.81
C ILE A 267 1.48 -15.00 11.86
N ILE A 268 2.74 -15.23 12.24
CA ILE A 268 3.47 -14.39 13.19
C ILE A 268 4.47 -13.53 12.41
N ILE A 269 4.27 -12.22 12.44
CA ILE A 269 5.21 -11.23 11.91
C ILE A 269 5.96 -10.62 13.09
N ASP A 270 7.19 -11.05 13.31
CA ASP A 270 8.08 -10.50 14.35
C ASP A 270 9.20 -9.67 13.71
N LEU A 271 9.22 -8.37 14.03
CA LEU A 271 10.28 -7.46 13.59
C LEU A 271 11.29 -7.25 14.72
N LYS A 272 12.48 -7.80 14.54
CA LYS A 272 13.61 -7.55 15.44
C LYS A 272 14.49 -6.44 14.91
N ILE A 273 14.48 -5.31 15.63
CA ILE A 273 15.41 -4.21 15.38
C ILE A 273 16.60 -4.37 16.32
N GLY A 274 17.82 -4.24 15.79
CA GLY A 274 19.05 -4.38 16.56
C GLY A 274 19.18 -3.35 17.69
N SER A 275 20.08 -3.61 18.63
CA SER A 275 20.39 -2.66 19.69
C SER A 275 21.05 -1.40 19.14
N ILE A 276 20.91 -0.31 19.89
CA ILE A 276 21.59 0.96 19.61
C ILE A 276 23.12 0.72 19.66
N PRO A 277 23.88 1.10 18.60
CA PRO A 277 25.33 0.99 18.60
C PRO A 277 25.96 1.76 19.74
N ASN A 278 27.01 1.19 20.31
CA ASN A 278 27.86 1.83 21.30
C ASN A 278 27.09 2.31 22.55
N PHE A 279 25.91 1.74 22.83
CA PHE A 279 25.06 2.21 23.92
C PHE A 279 25.77 2.24 25.28
N GLU A 280 26.49 1.16 25.65
CA GLU A 280 27.26 1.10 26.89
C GLU A 280 28.39 2.14 26.92
N GLN A 281 29.11 2.32 25.81
CA GLN A 281 30.19 3.31 25.70
C GLN A 281 29.65 4.73 25.88
N ILE A 282 28.50 5.03 25.27
CA ILE A 282 27.82 6.32 25.39
C ILE A 282 27.37 6.56 26.83
N GLN A 283 26.77 5.55 27.49
CA GLN A 283 26.38 5.69 28.89
C GLN A 283 27.59 5.96 29.79
N ASN A 284 28.70 5.23 29.60
CA ASN A 284 29.92 5.43 30.36
C ASN A 284 30.51 6.83 30.14
N LEU A 285 30.55 7.30 28.89
CA LEU A 285 31.03 8.62 28.53
C LEU A 285 30.17 9.71 29.16
N MET A 286 28.84 9.61 29.04
CA MET A 286 27.90 10.55 29.67
C MET A 286 28.05 10.59 31.19
N ASN A 287 28.16 9.44 31.85
CA ASN A 287 28.34 9.38 33.30
C ASN A 287 29.63 10.07 33.74
N LYS A 288 30.74 9.83 33.01
CA LYS A 288 32.02 10.50 33.25
C LYS A 288 31.89 12.01 33.09
N PHE A 289 31.26 12.47 32.01
CA PHE A 289 31.03 13.90 31.76
C PHE A 289 30.19 14.56 32.85
N MET A 290 29.11 13.92 33.27
CA MET A 290 28.25 14.43 34.35
C MET A 290 28.99 14.54 35.69
N GLN A 291 29.91 13.62 35.97
CA GLN A 291 30.78 13.71 37.15
C GLN A 291 31.76 14.88 37.03
N GLN A 292 32.39 15.07 35.87
CA GLN A 292 33.31 16.19 35.65
C GLN A 292 32.62 17.56 35.75
N ILE A 293 31.39 17.69 35.25
CA ILE A 293 30.57 18.90 35.43
C ILE A 293 30.28 19.14 36.92
N ARG A 294 29.89 18.10 37.67
CA ARG A 294 29.64 18.21 39.12
C ARG A 294 30.89 18.59 39.92
N ASN A 295 32.07 18.17 39.45
CA ASN A 295 33.35 18.51 40.06
C ASN A 295 33.88 19.89 39.63
N GLY A 296 33.22 20.58 38.68
CA GLY A 296 33.65 21.87 38.15
C GLY A 296 34.86 21.80 37.21
N GLU A 297 35.14 20.63 36.64
CA GLU A 297 36.33 20.37 35.80
C GLU A 297 36.12 20.78 34.32
N ILE A 298 34.91 21.14 33.92
CA ILE A 298 34.56 21.50 32.53
C ILE A 298 33.90 22.88 32.53
N PHE A 299 34.71 23.90 32.30
CA PHE A 299 34.29 25.24 31.91
C PHE A 299 35.26 25.75 30.84
N ASP A 300 35.02 25.35 29.59
CA ASP A 300 35.52 26.03 28.38
C ASP A 300 34.52 25.79 27.24
#